data_AF-A0A7J2SUM4-F1
#
_entry.id   AF-A0A7J2SUM4-F1
#
_cell.length_a   1.000
_cell.length_b   1.000
_cell.length_c   1.000
_cell.angle_alpha   90.00
_cell.angle_beta   90.00
_cell.angle_gamma   90.00
#
_symmetry.space_group_name_H-M   'P 1'
#
loop_
_entity.id
_entity.type
_entity.pdbx_description
1 polymer ?
#
loop_
_entity_poly.entity_id
_entity_poly.type
_entity_poly.pdbx_seq_one_letter_code
_entity_poly.pdbx_strand_id
1 'polypeptide(L)' 'MVVSKEALAKKLVEIGAIRFGTFILKSGRVSNYYVDIKYAST' A
#
# COMPACT_ATOMS: atom_id res chain seq x y z
N MET A 1 -4.84 -15.86 16.76
CA MET A 1 -3.99 -15.77 15.55
C MET A 1 -3.30 -14.42 15.55
N VAL A 2 -1.96 -14.38 15.62
CA VAL A 2 -1.19 -13.15 15.50
C VAL A 2 -0.63 -13.11 14.07
N VAL A 3 -1.00 -12.09 13.29
CA VAL A 3 -0.47 -11.88 11.95
C VAL A 3 0.81 -11.07 12.08
N SER A 4 1.92 -11.55 11.50
CA SER A 4 3.17 -10.80 11.49
C SER A 4 3.07 -9.59 10.55
N LYS A 5 3.91 -8.57 10.78
CA LYS A 5 3.91 -7.34 9.95
C LYS A 5 4.20 -7.65 8.48
N GLU A 6 5.05 -8.65 8.23
CA GLU A 6 5.44 -9.11 6.90
C GLU A 6 4.27 -9.79 6.19
N ALA A 7 3.52 -10.63 6.90
CA ALA A 7 2.33 -11.29 6.34
C ALA A 7 1.23 -10.27 6.00
N LEU A 8 1.06 -9.22 6.81
CA LEU A 8 0.15 -8.12 6.51
C LEU A 8 0.60 -7.33 5.28
N ALA A 9 1.88 -6.92 5.24
CA ALA A 9 2.43 -6.18 4.11
C ALA A 9 2.28 -6.96 2.79
N LYS A 10 2.58 -8.26 2.81
CA LYS A 10 2.41 -9.14 1.64
C LYS A 10 0.98 -9.14 1.14
N LYS A 11 0.00 -9.32 2.02
CA LYS A 11 -1.42 -9.29 1.65
C LYS A 11 -1.83 -7.94 1.06
N LEU A 12 -1.36 -6.83 1.64
CA LEU A 12 -1.67 -5.49 1.14
C LEU A 12 -1.10 -5.24 -0.27
N VAL A 13 0.08 -5.79 -0.58
CA VAL A 13 0.65 -5.76 -1.93
C VAL A 13 -0.16 -6.66 -2.88
N GLU A 14 -0.51 -7.88 -2.45
CA GLU A 14 -1.25 -8.86 -3.27
C GLU A 14 -2.64 -8.35 -3.67
N ILE A 15 -3.36 -7.68 -2.77
CA ILE A 15 -4.67 -7.10 -3.11
C ILE A 15 -4.53 -5.81 -3.93
N GLY A 16 -3.35 -5.18 -4.00
CA GLY A 16 -3.14 -3.92 -4.71
C GLY A 16 -3.39 -2.66 -3.87
N ALA A 17 -3.56 -2.81 -2.55
CA ALA A 17 -3.61 -1.69 -1.60
C ALA A 17 -2.25 -0.99 -1.48
N ILE A 18 -1.14 -1.68 -1.72
CA ILE A 18 0.19 -1.08 -1.85
C ILE A 18 0.67 -1.29 -3.29
N ARG A 19 1.06 -0.20 -3.96
CA ARG A 19 1.56 -0.20 -5.33
C ARG A 19 2.93 0.47 -5.39
N PHE A 20 3.88 -0.14 -6.09
CA PHE A 20 5.21 0.41 -6.33
C PHE A 20 5.30 0.98 -7.74
N GLY A 21 5.98 2.12 -7.89
CA GLY A 21 6.03 2.88 -9.13
C GLY A 21 6.20 4.38 -8.87
N THR A 22 6.12 5.20 -9.90
CA THR A 22 6.23 6.66 -9.75
C THR A 22 4.86 7.28 -9.55
N PHE A 23 4.63 7.89 -8.39
CA PHE A 23 3.37 8.55 -8.05
C PHE A 23 3.61 9.99 -7.65
N ILE A 24 2.71 10.89 -8.05
CA ILE A 24 2.67 12.26 -7.55
C ILE A 24 1.61 12.31 -6.45
N LEU A 25 2.04 12.58 -5.22
CA LEU A 25 1.14 12.68 -4.07
C LEU A 25 0.36 13.99 -4.12
N LYS A 26 -0.70 14.11 -3.30
CA LYS A 26 -1.48 15.35 -3.18
C LYS A 26 -0.66 16.57 -2.78
N SER A 27 0.50 16.37 -2.14
CA SER A 27 1.45 17.43 -1.79
C SER A 27 2.36 17.85 -2.95
N GLY A 28 2.23 17.25 -4.13
CA GLY A 28 3.11 17.45 -5.28
C GLY A 28 4.44 16.68 -5.21
N ARG A 29 4.70 15.97 -4.10
CA ARG A 29 5.92 15.15 -3.96
C ARG A 29 5.85 13.90 -4.82
N VAL A 30 6.98 13.57 -5.44
CA VAL A 30 7.16 12.27 -6.08
C VAL A 30 7.42 11.21 -5.01
N SER A 31 6.68 10.11 -5.09
CA SER A 31 6.82 8.93 -4.24
C SER A 31 7.06 7.71 -5.12
N ASN A 32 7.91 6.80 -4.66
CA ASN A 32 8.16 5.50 -5.29
C ASN A 32 7.11 4.43 -4.91
N TYR A 33 6.12 4.80 -4.09
CA TYR A 33 5.01 3.94 -3.70
C TYR A 33 3.73 4.73 -3.45
N TYR A 34 2.60 4.02 -3.54
CA TYR A 34 1.27 4.51 -3.19
C TYR A 34 0.55 3.51 -2.30
N VAL A 35 -0.15 4.00 -1.27
CA VAL A 35 -0.91 3.17 -0.32
C VAL A 35 -2.37 3.62 -0.31
N ASP A 36 -3.28 2.68 -0.53
CA ASP A 36 -4.73 2.84 -0.45
C ASP A 36 -5.32 1.92 0.63
N ILE A 37 -5.45 2.45 1.84
CA ILE A 37 -6.03 1.69 2.96
C ILE A 37 -7.55 1.57 2.84
N LYS A 38 -8.21 2.49 2.12
CA LYS A 38 -9.67 2.39 1.92
C LYS A 38 -10.00 1.18 1.04
N TYR A 39 -9.18 0.96 0.02
CA TYR A 39 -9.25 -0.25 -0.79
C TYR A 39 -9.01 -1.52 0.05
N ALA A 40 -8.08 -1.49 1.01
CA ALA A 40 -7.80 -2.63 1.89
C ALA A 40 -8.94 -2.96 2.88
N SER A 41 -9.85 -2.01 3.15
CA SER A 41 -10.95 -2.18 4.10
C SER A 41 -12.33 -2.40 3.46
N THR A 42 -12.36 -2.56 2.13
CA THR A 42 -13.59 -2.84 1.35
C THR A 42 -13.69 -4.34 1.07
#